data_AF-A0A3N5PKV1-F1
#
_entry.id   AF-A0A3N5PKV1-F1
#
_cell.length_a   1.000
_cell.length_b   1.000
_cell.length_c   1.000
_cell.angle_alpha   90.00
_cell.angle_beta   90.00
_cell.angle_gamma   90.00
#
_symmetry.space_group_name_H-M   'P 1'
#
loop_
_entity.id
_entity.type
_entity.pdbx_description
1 polymer ?
#
loop_
_entity_poly.entity_id
_entity_poly.type
_entity_poly.pdbx_seq_one_letter_code
_entity_poly.pdbx_strand_id
1 'polypeptide(L)' 'MNGNQRYDANLFYWYAYGYKSREAALDALDRMFADDEVSPGELPRIEPYKNRDGVTRYGVMLAERAA' A
#
# COMPACT_ATOMS: atom_id res chain seq x y z
N MET A 1 15.31 7.68 33.87
CA MET A 1 14.11 7.65 33.00
C MET A 1 14.56 8.17 31.65
N ASN A 2 14.55 7.34 30.59
CA ASN A 2 14.72 7.76 29.19
C ASN A 2 14.26 6.59 28.30
N GLY A 3 12.94 6.42 28.20
CA GLY A 3 12.33 5.51 27.24
C GLY A 3 12.06 6.26 25.95
N ASN A 4 13.08 6.42 25.10
CA ASN A 4 12.94 7.09 23.82
C ASN A 4 12.19 6.20 22.82
N GLN A 5 10.97 6.62 22.52
CA GLN A 5 10.21 6.45 21.26
C GLN A 5 10.46 5.14 20.51
N ARG A 6 9.51 4.20 20.67
CA ARG A 6 9.31 3.11 19.70
C ARG A 6 9.01 3.78 18.35
N TYR A 7 9.89 3.56 17.39
CA TYR A 7 9.62 3.91 16.00
C TYR A 7 8.52 2.96 15.51
N ASP A 8 7.26 3.36 15.67
CA ASP A 8 6.13 2.79 14.91
C ASP A 8 6.25 3.22 13.44
N ALA A 9 7.39 2.94 12.83
CA ALA A 9 7.54 3.03 11.39
C ALA A 9 6.78 1.82 10.83
N ASN A 10 5.48 2.00 10.58
CA ASN A 10 4.69 1.03 9.82
C ASN A 10 5.48 0.72 8.54
N LEU A 11 6.02 -0.49 8.46
CA LEU A 11 6.70 -0.98 7.27
C LEU A 11 5.62 -1.17 6.22
N PHE A 12 5.74 -0.53 5.05
CA PHE A 12 4.78 -0.72 3.97
C PHE A 12 5.35 -1.67 2.92
N TYR A 13 4.53 -2.59 2.42
CA TYR A 13 4.91 -3.50 1.35
C TYR A 13 3.93 -3.40 0.18
N TRP A 14 4.43 -3.67 -1.03
CA TRP A 14 3.62 -3.70 -2.24
C TRP A 14 2.76 -4.97 -2.26
N TYR A 15 1.45 -4.82 -2.07
CA TYR A 15 0.50 -5.93 -2.13
C TYR A 15 0.09 -6.23 -3.58
N ALA A 16 -0.26 -5.19 -4.34
CA ALA A 16 -0.59 -5.29 -5.76
C ALA A 16 -0.06 -4.07 -6.51
N TYR A 17 0.46 -4.21 -7.72
CA TYR A 17 1.10 -3.11 -8.44
C TYR A 17 1.14 -3.32 -9.95
N GLY A 18 1.49 -2.26 -10.68
CA GLY A 18 1.60 -2.26 -12.14
C GLY A 18 0.46 -1.54 -12.85
N TYR A 19 -0.43 -0.91 -12.11
CA TYR A 19 -1.54 -0.14 -12.67
C TYR A 19 -1.04 1.05 -13.50
N LYS A 20 -1.70 1.31 -14.62
CA LYS A 20 -1.28 2.36 -15.57
C LYS A 20 -1.72 3.76 -15.13
N SER A 21 -2.75 3.85 -14.29
CA SER A 21 -3.28 5.10 -13.74
C SER A 21 -3.61 4.93 -12.26
N ARG A 22 -3.82 6.06 -11.58
CA ARG A 22 -4.23 6.08 -10.17
C ARG A 22 -5.64 5.53 -10.01
N GLU A 23 -6.54 5.87 -10.93
CA GLU A 23 -7.93 5.40 -10.94
C GLU A 23 -8.01 3.88 -11.03
N ALA A 24 -7.21 3.26 -11.92
CA ALA A 24 -7.19 1.80 -12.04
C ALA A 24 -6.70 1.10 -10.76
N ALA A 25 -5.81 1.75 -10.00
CA ALA A 25 -5.35 1.23 -8.72
C ALA A 25 -6.40 1.42 -7.62
N LEU A 26 -7.18 2.51 -7.66
CA LEU A 26 -8.31 2.74 -6.76
C LEU A 26 -9.44 1.75 -7.03
N ASP A 27 -9.82 1.55 -8.29
CA ASP A 27 -10.85 0.57 -8.67
C ASP A 27 -10.48 -0.84 -8.22
N ALA A 28 -9.18 -1.19 -8.29
CA ALA A 28 -8.68 -2.46 -7.79
C ALA A 28 -8.76 -2.55 -6.27
N LEU A 29 -8.39 -1.48 -5.55
CA LEU A 29 -8.51 -1.43 -4.09
C LEU A 29 -9.96 -1.53 -3.63
N ASP A 30 -10.90 -0.89 -4.32
CA ASP A 30 -12.34 -0.98 -4.01
C ASP A 30 -12.87 -2.40 -4.19
N ARG A 31 -12.36 -3.14 -5.19
CA ARG A 31 -12.68 -4.57 -5.36
C ARG A 31 -12.07 -5.42 -4.25
N MET A 32 -10.81 -5.18 -3.89
CA MET A 32 -10.16 -5.88 -2.77
C MET A 32 -10.93 -5.69 -1.44
N PHE A 33 -11.49 -4.50 -1.22
CA PHE A 33 -12.40 -4.26 -0.10
C PHE A 33 -13.72 -5.02 -0.23
N ALA A 34 -14.33 -5.03 -1.43
CA ALA A 34 -15.58 -5.72 -1.67
C ALA A 34 -15.47 -7.25 -1.57
N ASP A 35 -14.29 -7.79 -1.87
CA ASP A 35 -13.97 -9.22 -1.83
C ASP A 35 -13.39 -9.66 -0.46
N ASP A 36 -13.35 -8.76 0.53
CA ASP A 36 -12.75 -8.99 1.86
C ASP A 36 -11.25 -9.41 1.83
N GLU A 37 -10.53 -9.11 0.74
CA GLU A 37 -9.08 -9.38 0.61
C GLU A 37 -8.21 -8.42 1.42
N VAL A 38 -8.69 -7.18 1.58
CA VAL A 38 -8.01 -6.11 2.31
C VAL A 38 -8.99 -5.45 3.27
N SER A 39 -8.50 -5.12 4.46
CA SER A 39 -9.27 -4.44 5.51
C SER A 39 -8.78 -3.02 5.77
N PRO A 40 -9.63 -2.11 6.30
CA PRO A 40 -9.20 -0.75 6.64
C PRO A 40 -8.05 -0.71 7.67
N GLY A 41 -7.94 -1.74 8.51
CA GLY A 41 -6.89 -1.87 9.53
C GLY A 41 -5.50 -2.16 8.97
N GLU A 42 -5.39 -2.61 7.71
CA GLU A 42 -4.12 -2.82 7.00
C GLU A 42 -3.59 -1.53 6.36
N LEU A 43 -4.31 -0.41 6.55
CA LEU A 43 -3.93 0.93 6.11
C LEU A 43 -3.55 0.98 4.62
N PRO A 44 -4.42 0.52 3.70
CA PRO A 44 -4.10 0.52 2.27
C PRO A 44 -3.84 1.92 1.73
N ARG A 45 -2.83 2.04 0.86
CA ARG A 45 -2.45 3.29 0.20
C ARG A 45 -2.16 3.07 -1.27
N ILE A 46 -2.52 4.03 -2.11
CA ILE A 46 -2.12 4.05 -3.52
C ILE A 46 -0.89 4.92 -3.67
N GLU A 47 0.22 4.31 -4.11
CA GLU A 47 1.50 4.99 -4.29
C GLU A 47 1.97 4.89 -5.76
N PRO A 48 2.51 5.97 -6.34
CA PRO A 48 3.17 5.93 -7.64
C PRO A 48 4.61 5.40 -7.51
N TYR A 49 5.08 4.69 -8.53
CA TYR A 49 6.48 4.28 -8.64
C TYR A 49 6.94 4.28 -10.11
N LYS A 50 8.26 4.23 -10.32
CA LYS A 50 8.88 4.07 -11.65
C LYS A 50 9.20 2.60 -11.88
N ASN A 51 8.70 2.02 -12.96
CA ASN A 51 9.07 0.67 -13.36
C ASN A 51 10.50 0.65 -13.95
N ARG A 52 10.97 -0.54 -14.36
CA ARG A 52 12.32 -0.72 -14.96
C ARG A 52 12.55 0.14 -16.21
N ASP A 53 11.49 0.48 -16.94
CA ASP A 53 11.54 1.31 -18.15
C ASP A 53 11.42 2.81 -17.85
N GLY A 54 11.35 3.21 -16.58
CA GLY A 54 11.15 4.61 -16.18
C GLY A 54 9.71 5.13 -16.33
N VAL A 55 8.75 4.25 -16.65
CA VAL A 55 7.34 4.57 -16.78
C VAL A 55 6.70 4.65 -15.39
N THR A 56 5.88 5.69 -15.15
CA THR A 56 5.09 5.78 -13.91
C THR A 56 4.01 4.70 -13.91
N ARG A 57 3.96 3.94 -12.82
CA ARG A 57 2.92 2.98 -12.49
C ARG A 57 2.39 3.29 -11.09
N TYR A 58 1.27 2.69 -10.75
CA TYR A 58 0.65 2.79 -9.43
C TYR A 58 0.52 1.40 -8.82
N GLY A 59 0.47 1.34 -7.49
CA GLY A 59 0.23 0.12 -6.74
C GLY A 59 -0.44 0.40 -5.40
N VAL A 60 -1.00 -0.66 -4.82
CA VAL A 60 -1.55 -0.74 -3.48
C VAL A 60 -0.42 -1.18 -2.54
N MET A 61 -0.14 -0.35 -1.53
CA MET A 61 0.73 -0.70 -0.42
C MET A 61 -0.08 -0.93 0.84
N LEU A 62 0.27 -1.95 1.61
CA LEU A 62 -0.33 -2.26 2.91
C LEU A 62 0.71 -2.08 4.01
N ALA A 63 0.26 -1.74 5.21
CA ALA A 63 1.10 -1.71 6.39
C ALA A 63 1.33 -3.14 6.91
N GLU A 64 2.59 -3.53 7.06
CA GLU A 64 3.01 -4.67 7.84
C GLU A 64 2.73 -4.37 9.32
N ARG A 65 1.87 -5.19 9.93
CA ARG A 65 1.65 -5.09 11.38
C ARG A 65 2.83 -5.73 12.08
N ALA A 66 3.53 -4.96 12.92
CA ALA A 66 4.32 -5.56 13.98
C ALA A 66 3.36 -6.32 14.90
N ALA A 67 3.50 -7.66 14.93
CA ALA A 67 2.73 -8.55 15.80
C ALA A 67 3.00 -8.29 17.29
#